data_AF-A0AB37LV99-F1
#
_entry.id   AF-A0AB37LV99-F1
#
_cell.length_a   1.000
_cell.length_b   1.000
_cell.length_c   1.000
_cell.angle_alpha   90.00
_cell.angle_beta   90.00
_cell.angle_gamma   90.00
#
_symmetry.space_group_name_H-M   'P 1'
#
loop_
_entity.id
_entity.type
_entity.pdbx_description
1 polymer ?
#
loop_
_entity_poly.entity_id
_entity_poly.type
_entity_poly.pdbx_seq_one_letter_code
_entity_poly.pdbx_strand_id
1 'polypeptide(L)' 'MVGGNTIVGSITLFMENLHLSYREVYEDLPYLLLLLMSADKPIDIHEDKDGTEVKKMSGKDLMRQKRGA' A
#
# COMPACT_ATOMS: atom_id res chain seq x y z
N MET A 1 -12.89 -4.64 13.18
CA MET A 1 -12.86 -3.31 13.80
C MET A 1 -14.29 -2.85 14.08
N VAL A 2 -14.74 -2.94 15.32
CA VAL A 2 -16.06 -2.46 15.75
C VAL A 2 -15.87 -1.01 16.22
N GLY A 3 -15.94 -0.05 15.29
CA GLY A 3 -15.67 1.36 15.63
C GLY A 3 -15.65 2.36 14.47
N GLY A 4 -15.42 1.92 13.23
CA GLY A 4 -15.24 2.84 12.09
C GLY A 4 -16.47 3.62 11.60
N ASN A 5 -17.68 3.33 12.13
CA ASN A 5 -18.94 3.90 11.62
C ASN A 5 -19.34 5.21 12.31
N THR A 6 -18.54 5.72 13.26
CA THR A 6 -18.77 7.02 13.91
C THR A 6 -17.61 7.95 13.59
N ILE A 7 -17.86 9.27 13.54
CA ILE A 7 -16.84 10.28 13.24
C ILE A 7 -15.63 10.13 14.16
N VAL A 8 -15.88 9.97 15.47
CA VAL A 8 -14.80 9.78 16.46
C VAL A 8 -14.04 8.50 16.18
N GLY A 9 -14.72 7.40 15.86
CA GLY A 9 -14.04 6.14 15.53
C GLY A 9 -13.25 6.20 14.23
N SER A 10 -13.70 6.96 13.23
CA SER A 10 -12.91 7.22 12.02
C SER A 10 -11.65 8.04 12.33
N ILE A 11 -11.74 9.03 13.24
CA ILE A 11 -10.57 9.80 13.69
C ILE A 11 -9.57 8.88 14.37
N THR A 12 -10.00 8.04 15.33
CA THR A 12 -9.12 7.08 16.00
C THR A 12 -8.48 6.12 15.00
N LEU A 13 -9.24 5.67 14.01
CA LEU A 13 -8.77 4.77 12.95
C LEU A 13 -7.66 5.40 12.10
N PHE A 14 -7.78 6.69 11.76
CA PHE A 14 -6.72 7.41 11.04
C PHE A 14 -5.50 7.64 11.92
N MET A 15 -5.68 7.99 13.19
CA MET A 15 -4.58 8.15 14.14
C MET A 15 -3.78 6.85 14.32
N GLU A 16 -4.47 5.71 14.42
CA GLU A 16 -3.83 4.39 14.58
C GLU A 16 -3.17 3.88 13.30
N ASN A 17 -3.84 3.98 12.14
CA ASN A 17 -3.34 3.39 10.90
C ASN A 17 -2.35 4.28 10.13
N LEU A 18 -2.52 5.61 10.22
CA LEU A 18 -1.68 6.57 9.51
C LEU A 18 -0.64 7.22 10.44
N HIS A 19 -0.66 6.87 11.74
CA HIS A 19 0.21 7.43 12.77
C HIS A 19 0.18 8.97 12.85
N LEU A 20 -1.00 9.54 12.60
CA LEU A 20 -1.25 10.97 12.64
C LEU A 20 -1.68 11.41 14.04
N SER A 21 -1.38 12.66 14.38
CA SER A 21 -1.91 13.30 15.58
C SER A 21 -3.38 13.67 15.42
N TYR A 22 -4.08 13.86 16.55
CA TYR A 22 -5.49 14.29 16.53
C TYR A 22 -5.69 15.61 15.77
N ARG A 23 -4.76 16.56 15.94
CA ARG A 23 -4.81 17.86 15.26
C ARG A 23 -4.71 17.69 13.75
N GLU A 24 -3.79 16.85 13.29
CA GLU A 24 -3.63 16.59 11.85
C GLU A 24 -4.89 15.98 11.24
N VAL A 25 -5.54 15.06 11.96
CA VAL A 25 -6.76 14.38 11.48
C VAL A 25 -8.00 15.27 11.54
N TYR A 26 -8.09 16.17 12.53
CA TYR A 26 -9.29 16.98 12.78
C TYR A 26 -9.23 18.37 12.13
N GLU A 27 -8.06 19.02 12.12
CA GLU A 27 -7.92 20.43 11.74
C GLU A 27 -7.13 20.63 10.44
N ASP A 28 -6.04 19.87 10.23
CA ASP A 28 -5.09 20.19 9.16
C ASP A 28 -5.37 19.44 7.84
N LEU A 29 -5.77 18.15 7.91
CA LEU A 29 -5.94 17.30 6.73
C LEU A 29 -7.42 17.16 6.32
N PRO A 30 -7.77 17.41 5.04
CA PRO A 30 -9.11 17.15 4.55
C PRO A 30 -9.48 15.67 4.64
N TYR A 31 -10.74 15.38 5.01
CA TYR A 31 -11.23 13.99 5.14
C TYR A 31 -11.02 13.12 3.88
N LEU A 32 -11.17 13.72 2.68
CA LEU A 32 -10.93 13.02 1.41
C LEU A 32 -9.48 12.53 1.28
N LEU A 33 -8.53 13.34 1.75
CA LEU A 33 -7.11 12.98 1.72
C LEU A 33 -6.83 11.83 2.68
N LEU A 34 -7.38 11.87 3.89
CA LEU A 34 -7.26 10.78 4.87
C LEU A 34 -7.83 9.46 4.35
N LEU A 35 -8.94 9.50 3.59
CA LEU A 35 -9.49 8.33 2.91
C LEU A 35 -8.54 7.76 1.85
N LEU A 36 -7.95 8.62 1.02
CA LEU A 36 -6.99 8.20 0.00
C LEU A 36 -5.74 7.60 0.63
N MET A 37 -5.19 8.24 1.66
CA MET A 37 -4.03 7.72 2.42
C MET A 37 -4.33 6.38 3.09
N SER A 38 -5.56 6.19 3.59
CA SER A 38 -5.97 4.92 4.20
C SER A 38 -6.16 3.80 3.17
N ALA A 39 -6.48 4.15 1.93
CA ALA A 39 -6.59 3.22 0.81
C ALA A 39 -5.23 2.92 0.16
N ASP A 40 -4.27 3.85 0.26
CA ASP A 40 -2.90 3.73 -0.25
C ASP A 40 -2.03 2.84 0.66
N LYS A 41 -2.52 1.65 0.97
CA LYS A 41 -1.68 0.60 1.52
C LYS A 41 -0.94 -0.03 0.34
N PRO A 42 0.41 -0.13 0.38
CA PRO A 42 1.12 -0.87 -0.65
C PRO A 42 0.52 -2.26 -0.70
N ILE A 43 0.06 -2.66 -1.89
CA ILE A 43 -0.34 -4.05 -2.12
C ILE A 43 0.91 -4.86 -1.82
N ASP A 44 0.85 -5.66 -0.76
CA ASP A 44 1.95 -6.54 -0.42
C ASP A 44 2.07 -7.53 -1.58
N ILE A 45 3.12 -7.39 -2.40
CA ILE A 45 3.36 -8.22 -3.59
C ILE A 45 3.86 -9.62 -3.16
N HIS A 46 3.51 -10.04 -1.94
CA HIS A 46 4.05 -11.20 -1.23
C HIS A 46 2.96 -12.19 -0.82
N GLU A 47 1.78 -12.14 -1.46
CA GLU A 47 0.83 -13.25 -1.41
C GLU A 47 0.69 -13.89 -2.79
N ASP A 48 1.52 -14.92 -2.98
CA ASP A 48 1.65 -15.78 -4.14
C ASP A 48 0.32 -16.37 -4.67
N LYS A 49 0.15 -16.29 -6.00
CA LYS A 49 -0.20 -17.47 -6.82
C LYS A 49 0.62 -17.62 -8.11
N ASP A 50 1.40 -16.63 -8.50
CA ASP A 50 2.43 -16.76 -9.55
C ASP A 50 3.63 -15.93 -9.12
N GLY A 51 4.42 -16.50 -8.20
CA GLY A 51 5.68 -15.93 -7.74
C GLY A 51 6.59 -15.68 -8.94
N THR A 52 6.53 -14.47 -9.49
CA THR A 52 7.44 -14.05 -10.55
C THR A 52 8.72 -13.64 -9.82
N GLU A 53 9.46 -14.65 -9.37
CA GLU A 53 10.80 -14.51 -8.84
C GLU A 53 11.58 -13.71 -9.89
N VAL A 54 11.92 -12.45 -9.57
CA VAL A 54 12.65 -11.58 -10.50
C VAL A 54 14.05 -12.17 -10.65
N LYS A 55 14.20 -13.10 -11.60
CA LYS A 55 15.47 -13.70 -11.95
C LYS A 55 16.34 -12.63 -12.59
N LYS A 56 17.31 -12.13 -11.81
CA LYS A 56 18.38 -11.27 -12.33
C LYS A 56 19.18 -12.07 -13.36
N MET A 57 18.88 -11.87 -14.63
CA MET A 57 19.59 -12.50 -15.74
C MET A 57 20.64 -11.55 -16.32
N SER A 58 21.80 -12.10 -16.64
CA SER A 58 22.86 -11.34 -17.31
C SER A 58 22.50 -11.14 -18.79
N GLY A 59 22.94 -10.04 -19.39
CA GLY A 59 22.68 -9.74 -20.81
C GLY A 59 23.15 -10.83 -21.78
N LYS A 60 24.14 -11.65 -21.39
CA LYS A 60 24.56 -12.83 -22.16
C LYS A 60 23.50 -13.94 -22.19
N ASP A 61 22.78 -14.15 -21.09
CA ASP A 61 21.75 -15.19 -20.99
C ASP A 61 20.50 -14.81 -21.78
N LEU A 62 20.16 -13.51 -21.80
CA LEU A 62 19.07 -12.95 -22.59
C LEU A 62 19.28 -13.17 -24.10
N MET A 63 20.52 -12.95 -24.56
CA MET A 63 20.88 -13.09 -25.97
C MET A 63 20.87 -14.55 -26.45
N ARG A 64 21.11 -15.51 -25.55
CA ARG A 64 21.00 -16.94 -25.85
C ARG A 64 19.55 -17.38 -26.01
N GLN A 65 18.63 -16.85 -25.20
CA GLN A 65 17.20 -17.19 -25.30
C GLN A 65 16.58 -16.66 -26.60
N LYS A 66 16.97 -15.46 -27.05
CA LYS A 66 16.48 -14.88 -28.31
C LYS A 66 16.93 -15.62 -29.58
N ARG A 67 18.04 -16.37 -29.52
CA ARG A 67 18.59 -17.12 -30.67
C ARG A 67 18.06 -18.56 -30.79
N GLY A 68 17.24 -19.02 -29.85
CA GLY A 68 16.69 -20.37 -29.81
C GLY A 68 15.20 -20.47 -30.17
N ALA A 69 14.62 -19.42 -30.77
CA ALA A 69 13.27 -19.41 -31.33
C ALA A 69 13.33 -19.14 -32.85
#